data_AF-A0A8S3VCQ4-F1
#
_entry.id   AF-A0A8S3VCQ4-F1
#
_cell.length_a   1.000
_cell.length_b   1.000
_cell.length_c   1.000
_cell.angle_alpha   90.00
_cell.angle_beta   90.00
_cell.angle_gamma   90.00
#
_symmetry.space_group_name_H-M   'P 1'
#
loop_
_entity.id
_entity.type
_entity.pdbx_description
1 polymer ?
#
loop_
_entity_poly.entity_id
_entity_poly.type
_entity_poly.pdbx_seq_one_letter_code
_entity_poly.pdbx_strand_id
1 'polypeptide(L)'
;MTYNESNKTHHGVDNRENEQVQRMYGNNRDTCPVKSLDLYLSKLSPKCDALFQQPLQYPKQSCWYASQPMGKNKLAGMMARISKTAGLSKRYTNHCIKATVATRLKKAGIDLLSIMSVTGHRNVKSLDSYIEGPTDQDQICKIWDVFINQTLQINSLPL
;
A
#
# COMPACT_ATOMS: atom_id res chain seq x y z
N MET A 1 22.15 -26.80 26.24
CA MET A 1 20.90 -26.04 26.09
C MET A 1 20.13 -26.66 24.95
N THR A 2 19.03 -27.32 25.27
CA THR A 2 18.28 -28.22 24.38
C THR A 2 17.44 -27.45 23.37
N TYR A 3 17.67 -27.73 22.09
CA TYR A 3 16.86 -27.28 20.96
C TYR A 3 15.47 -27.94 21.08
N ASN A 4 14.38 -27.17 21.04
CA ASN A 4 13.03 -27.71 21.15
C ASN A 4 12.28 -27.52 19.82
N GLU A 5 12.06 -28.65 19.15
CA GLU A 5 11.53 -28.80 17.80
C GLU A 5 9.99 -28.84 17.77
N SER A 6 9.32 -28.08 18.66
CA SER A 6 7.89 -28.27 18.96
C SER A 6 7.09 -26.96 18.89
N ASN A 7 6.79 -26.49 17.67
CA ASN A 7 5.47 -25.92 17.32
C ASN A 7 5.42 -25.47 15.85
N LYS A 8 5.41 -26.47 14.95
CA LYS A 8 4.77 -26.35 13.64
C LYS A 8 3.49 -27.17 13.67
N THR A 9 2.41 -26.61 14.20
CA THR A 9 1.06 -27.12 13.94
C THR A 9 0.33 -26.13 13.04
N HIS A 10 0.23 -26.57 11.79
CA HIS A 10 -0.58 -26.00 10.73
C HIS A 10 -2.06 -26.21 11.09
N HIS A 11 -2.68 -25.24 11.76
CA HIS A 11 -4.12 -25.13 11.76
C HIS A 11 -4.51 -24.21 10.61
N GLY A 12 -5.01 -24.82 9.54
CA GLY A 12 -5.75 -24.14 8.49
C GLY A 12 -7.04 -23.59 9.11
N VAL A 13 -6.93 -22.45 9.78
CA VAL A 13 -8.10 -21.65 10.13
C VAL A 13 -8.58 -21.07 8.81
N ASP A 14 -9.77 -21.49 8.41
CA ASP A 14 -10.48 -20.86 7.32
C ASP A 14 -10.65 -19.37 7.67
N ASN A 15 -9.84 -18.50 7.07
CA ASN A 15 -9.81 -17.06 7.37
C ASN A 15 -11.08 -16.32 6.88
N ARG A 16 -12.14 -17.05 6.51
CA ARG A 16 -13.38 -16.50 5.97
C ARG A 16 -14.30 -15.86 7.02
N GLU A 17 -14.10 -16.09 8.32
CA GLU A 17 -15.06 -15.68 9.35
C GLU A 17 -14.76 -14.34 10.06
N ASN A 18 -13.70 -13.62 9.67
CA ASN A 18 -13.45 -12.26 10.16
C ASN A 18 -13.12 -11.33 8.99
N GLU A 19 -14.07 -11.18 8.06
CA GLU A 19 -13.99 -10.14 7.05
C GLU A 19 -14.19 -8.78 7.72
N GLN A 20 -13.16 -8.28 8.40
CA GLN A 20 -13.15 -6.90 8.89
C GLN A 20 -13.28 -6.00 7.68
N VAL A 21 -14.45 -5.40 7.52
CA VAL A 21 -14.74 -4.45 6.45
C VAL A 21 -13.86 -3.22 6.66
N GLN A 22 -12.74 -3.16 5.94
CA GLN A 22 -11.89 -2.00 5.90
C GLN A 22 -12.59 -0.90 5.08
N ARG A 23 -12.66 0.31 5.64
CA ARG A 23 -13.33 1.47 5.02
C ARG A 23 -12.32 2.56 4.70
N MET A 24 -12.51 3.20 3.56
CA MET A 24 -11.79 4.41 3.19
C MET A 24 -12.68 5.63 3.46
N TYR A 25 -12.10 6.69 4.04
CA TYR A 25 -12.82 7.92 4.36
C TYR A 25 -12.44 9.03 3.38
N GLY A 26 -13.46 9.65 2.78
CA GLY A 26 -13.28 10.77 1.86
C GLY A 26 -12.96 12.07 2.60
N ASN A 27 -12.27 12.97 1.91
CA ASN A 27 -12.06 14.35 2.33
C ASN A 27 -12.15 15.31 1.12
N ASN A 28 -12.14 16.61 1.39
CA ASN A 28 -12.29 17.65 0.36
C ASN A 28 -10.96 18.13 -0.24
N ARG A 29 -9.86 17.41 -0.03
CA ARG A 29 -8.55 17.75 -0.61
C ARG A 29 -8.38 17.08 -1.97
N ASP A 30 -7.49 17.62 -2.79
CA ASP A 30 -7.10 17.00 -4.08
C ASP A 30 -6.42 15.63 -3.89
N THR A 31 -5.99 15.35 -2.67
CA THR A 31 -5.32 14.12 -2.25
C THR A 31 -6.25 13.16 -1.53
N CYS A 32 -7.56 13.36 -1.69
CA CYS A 32 -8.58 12.49 -1.14
C CYS A 32 -8.41 11.06 -1.68
N PRO A 33 -8.18 10.07 -0.81
CA PRO A 33 -7.92 8.71 -1.27
C PRO A 33 -9.15 8.09 -1.94
N VAL A 34 -10.36 8.45 -1.52
CA VAL A 34 -11.62 7.98 -2.13
C VAL A 34 -11.75 8.51 -3.56
N LYS A 35 -11.59 9.82 -3.77
CA LYS A 35 -11.67 10.42 -5.12
C LYS A 35 -10.61 9.84 -6.05
N SER A 36 -9.39 9.64 -5.56
CA SER A 36 -8.31 9.02 -6.34
C SER A 36 -8.62 7.57 -6.73
N LEU A 37 -9.21 6.78 -5.81
CA LEU A 37 -9.63 5.42 -6.09
C LEU A 37 -10.81 5.39 -7.07
N ASP A 38 -11.82 6.24 -6.90
CA ASP A 38 -12.96 6.33 -7.82
C ASP A 38 -12.51 6.69 -9.23
N LEU A 39 -11.60 7.67 -9.36
CA LEU A 39 -11.00 8.01 -10.64
C LEU A 39 -10.27 6.81 -11.23
N TYR A 40 -9.42 6.12 -10.45
CA TYR A 40 -8.72 4.93 -10.90
C TYR A 40 -9.68 3.86 -11.43
N LEU A 41 -10.71 3.52 -10.66
CA LEU A 41 -11.73 2.53 -11.04
C LEU A 41 -12.48 2.94 -12.31
N SER A 42 -12.79 4.23 -12.48
CA SER A 42 -13.45 4.75 -13.70
C SER A 42 -12.62 4.59 -14.97
N LYS A 43 -11.30 4.38 -14.86
CA LYS A 43 -10.36 4.23 -15.99
C LYS A 43 -9.96 2.79 -16.26
N LEU A 44 -10.37 1.84 -15.41
CA LEU A 44 -10.11 0.41 -15.61
C LEU A 44 -10.82 -0.11 -16.85
N SER A 45 -10.22 -1.13 -17.48
CA SER A 45 -10.91 -1.86 -18.53
C SER A 45 -12.02 -2.70 -17.92
N PRO A 46 -13.27 -2.63 -18.41
CA PRO A 46 -14.38 -3.44 -17.90
C PRO A 46 -14.28 -4.92 -18.30
N LYS A 47 -13.28 -5.28 -19.12
CA LYS A 47 -13.07 -6.65 -19.62
C LYS A 47 -12.16 -7.49 -18.71
N CYS A 48 -11.69 -6.93 -17.60
CA CYS A 48 -10.79 -7.61 -16.67
C CYS A 48 -11.17 -7.28 -15.22
N ASP A 49 -11.44 -8.31 -14.43
CA ASP A 49 -11.86 -8.16 -13.02
C ASP A 49 -10.68 -7.86 -12.07
N ALA A 50 -9.45 -7.89 -12.58
CA ALA A 50 -8.28 -7.60 -11.76
C ALA A 50 -8.26 -6.11 -11.38
N LEU A 51 -8.13 -5.82 -10.08
CA LEU A 51 -8.00 -4.45 -9.59
C LEU A 51 -6.80 -3.74 -10.24
N PHE A 52 -5.63 -4.39 -10.25
CA PHE A 52 -4.43 -3.85 -10.88
C PHE A 52 -4.25 -4.38 -12.30
N GLN A 53 -4.55 -3.52 -13.27
CA GLN A 53 -4.40 -3.80 -14.70
C GLN A 53 -3.11 -3.18 -15.27
N GLN A 54 -2.65 -3.68 -16.42
CA GLN A 54 -1.47 -3.12 -17.08
C GLN A 54 -1.80 -1.75 -17.71
N PRO A 55 -1.00 -0.70 -17.45
CA PRO A 55 -1.21 0.59 -18.08
C PRO A 55 -0.96 0.51 -19.59
N LEU A 56 -1.77 1.22 -20.36
CA LEU A 56 -1.53 1.41 -21.79
C LEU A 56 -0.34 2.36 -21.98
N GLN A 57 0.46 2.12 -23.02
CA GLN A 57 1.51 3.06 -23.42
C GLN A 57 0.94 4.41 -23.85
N TYR A 58 -0.24 4.38 -24.49
CA TYR A 58 -0.99 5.56 -24.93
C TYR A 58 -2.41 5.47 -24.36
N PRO A 59 -2.65 6.01 -23.15
CA PRO A 59 -3.97 6.03 -22.53
C PRO A 59 -5.00 6.79 -23.37
N LYS A 60 -6.25 6.32 -23.35
CA LYS A 60 -7.40 7.04 -23.93
C LYS A 60 -8.15 7.77 -22.83
N GLN A 61 -8.91 8.81 -23.15
CA GLN A 61 -9.70 9.54 -22.13
C GLN A 61 -10.62 8.63 -21.30
N SER A 62 -11.21 7.61 -21.93
CA SER A 62 -12.14 6.67 -21.28
C SER A 62 -11.47 5.45 -20.64
N CYS A 63 -10.22 5.13 -20.99
CA CYS A 63 -9.59 3.89 -20.55
C CYS A 63 -8.07 4.04 -20.53
N TRP A 64 -7.47 3.86 -19.35
CA TRP A 64 -6.03 3.99 -19.15
C TRP A 64 -5.31 2.65 -19.11
N TYR A 65 -6.05 1.56 -18.95
CA TYR A 65 -5.50 0.23 -18.70
C TYR A 65 -5.92 -0.77 -19.77
N ALA A 66 -4.99 -1.67 -20.11
CA ALA A 66 -5.28 -2.84 -20.92
C ALA A 66 -6.09 -3.85 -20.10
N SER A 67 -6.88 -4.67 -20.78
CA SER A 67 -7.64 -5.78 -20.18
C SER A 67 -6.74 -6.97 -19.79
N GLN A 68 -5.69 -6.71 -19.02
CA GLN A 68 -4.71 -7.70 -18.60
C GLN A 68 -4.26 -7.40 -17.16
N PRO A 69 -4.21 -8.41 -16.28
CA PRO A 69 -3.72 -8.22 -14.93
C PRO A 69 -2.24 -7.84 -14.90
N MET A 70 -1.86 -7.05 -13.90
CA MET A 70 -0.46 -6.74 -13.62
C MET A 70 0.21 -7.90 -12.88
N GLY A 71 1.39 -8.31 -13.35
CA GLY A 71 2.15 -9.40 -12.73
C GLY A 71 2.68 -9.06 -11.34
N LYS A 72 2.76 -10.06 -10.45
CA LYS A 72 3.21 -9.92 -9.04
C LYS A 72 4.54 -9.19 -8.88
N ASN A 73 5.51 -9.40 -9.78
CA ASN A 73 6.82 -8.75 -9.70
C ASN A 73 6.75 -7.25 -10.02
N LYS A 74 5.89 -6.87 -10.97
CA LYS A 74 5.64 -5.45 -11.29
C LYS A 74 4.97 -4.75 -10.10
N LEU A 75 4.00 -5.41 -9.47
CA LEU A 75 3.34 -4.91 -8.26
C LEU A 75 4.32 -4.80 -7.09
N ALA A 76 5.12 -5.82 -6.82
CA ALA A 76 6.11 -5.83 -5.75
C ALA A 76 7.16 -4.70 -5.88
N GLY A 77 7.53 -4.36 -7.12
CA GLY A 77 8.47 -3.28 -7.43
C GLY A 77 7.85 -1.91 -7.66
N MET A 78 6.53 -1.76 -7.51
CA MET A 78 5.82 -0.54 -7.92
C MET A 78 6.31 0.70 -7.18
N MET A 79 6.35 0.68 -5.85
CA MET A 79 6.80 1.83 -5.07
C MET A 79 8.27 2.19 -5.33
N ALA A 80 9.11 1.17 -5.55
CA ALA A 80 10.52 1.40 -5.87
C ALA A 80 10.70 2.11 -7.21
N ARG A 81 9.87 1.76 -8.21
CA ARG A 81 9.82 2.46 -9.50
C ARG A 81 9.34 3.89 -9.33
N ILE A 82 8.21 4.10 -8.64
CA ILE A 82 7.64 5.43 -8.40
C ILE A 82 8.68 6.33 -7.72
N SER A 83 9.28 5.83 -6.63
CA SER A 83 10.31 6.54 -5.88
C SER A 83 11.54 6.90 -6.73
N LYS A 84 11.98 6.01 -7.63
CA LYS A 84 13.07 6.30 -8.55
C LYS A 84 12.67 7.36 -9.59
N THR A 85 11.49 7.22 -10.20
CA THR A 85 10.99 8.14 -11.21
C THR A 85 10.72 9.53 -10.65
N ALA A 86 10.27 9.62 -9.40
CA ALA A 86 10.06 10.89 -8.70
C ALA A 86 11.35 11.57 -8.23
N GLY A 87 12.53 10.92 -8.38
CA GLY A 87 13.81 11.48 -7.94
C GLY A 87 13.92 11.67 -6.42
N LEU A 88 13.30 10.78 -5.62
CA LEU A 88 13.31 10.93 -4.17
C LEU A 88 14.69 10.71 -3.59
N SER A 89 14.93 11.31 -2.41
CA SER A 89 16.19 11.22 -1.68
C SER A 89 16.63 9.80 -1.34
N LYS A 90 15.71 8.83 -1.34
CA LYS A 90 16.00 7.41 -1.17
C LYS A 90 14.98 6.56 -1.89
N ARG A 91 15.34 5.29 -2.13
CA ARG A 91 14.46 4.29 -2.73
C ARG A 91 13.47 3.72 -1.71
N TYR A 92 12.19 4.06 -1.86
CA TYR A 92 11.12 3.49 -1.04
C TYR A 92 10.53 2.24 -1.68
N THR A 93 10.18 1.24 -0.88
CA THR A 93 9.57 -0.02 -1.34
C THR A 93 8.16 -0.17 -0.79
N ASN A 94 7.39 -1.13 -1.29
CA ASN A 94 6.04 -1.42 -0.78
C ASN A 94 6.07 -1.75 0.74
N HIS A 95 7.15 -2.38 1.21
CA HIS A 95 7.36 -2.67 2.62
C HIS A 95 7.52 -1.39 3.46
N CYS A 96 8.16 -0.35 2.92
CA CYS A 96 8.29 0.94 3.61
C CYS A 96 6.94 1.59 3.91
N ILE A 97 5.94 1.39 3.04
CA ILE A 97 4.58 1.90 3.26
C ILE A 97 3.93 1.17 4.44
N LYS A 98 3.99 -0.16 4.45
CA LYS A 98 3.46 -0.97 5.54
C LYS A 98 4.10 -0.61 6.88
N ALA A 99 5.42 -0.48 6.90
CA ALA A 99 6.19 -0.02 8.05
C ALA A 99 5.68 1.34 8.55
N THR A 100 5.57 2.31 7.64
CA THR A 100 5.13 3.66 7.96
C THR A 100 3.73 3.68 8.58
N VAL A 101 2.78 2.92 8.03
CA VAL A 101 1.41 2.83 8.59
C VAL A 101 1.45 2.25 10.01
N ALA A 102 2.16 1.14 10.22
CA ALA A 102 2.29 0.51 11.54
C ALA A 102 2.86 1.47 12.59
N THR A 103 3.99 2.11 12.28
CA THR A 103 4.65 3.07 13.18
C THR A 103 3.76 4.27 13.49
N ARG A 104 3.07 4.84 12.48
CA ARG A 104 2.18 5.99 12.70
C ARG A 104 0.99 5.64 13.59
N LEU A 105 0.34 4.49 13.37
CA LEU A 105 -0.77 4.05 14.20
C LEU A 105 -0.32 3.80 15.64
N LYS A 106 0.87 3.20 15.85
CA LYS A 106 1.42 3.00 17.18
C LYS A 106 1.72 4.32 17.89
N LYS A 107 2.33 5.28 17.19
CA LYS A 107 2.58 6.64 17.71
C LYS A 107 1.29 7.38 18.07
N ALA A 108 0.19 7.10 17.37
CA ALA A 108 -1.14 7.61 17.69
C ALA A 108 -1.82 6.89 18.87
N GLY A 109 -1.14 5.93 19.53
CA GLY A 109 -1.66 5.19 20.67
C GLY A 109 -2.63 4.07 20.31
N ILE A 110 -2.75 3.69 19.04
CA ILE A 110 -3.63 2.59 18.62
C ILE A 110 -3.06 1.25 19.11
N ASP A 111 -3.95 0.38 19.57
CA ASP A 111 -3.62 -0.95 20.07
C ASP A 111 -2.94 -1.84 19.00
N LEU A 112 -2.00 -2.68 19.42
CA LEU A 112 -1.18 -3.51 18.53
C LEU A 112 -2.02 -4.54 17.75
N LEU A 113 -3.09 -5.10 18.35
CA LEU A 113 -3.97 -6.05 17.65
C LEU A 113 -4.76 -5.34 16.54
N SER A 114 -5.19 -4.11 16.80
CA SER A 114 -5.85 -3.28 15.78
C SER A 114 -4.90 -2.93 14.63
N ILE A 115 -3.64 -2.61 14.95
CA ILE A 115 -2.61 -2.36 13.93
C ILE A 115 -2.32 -3.61 13.13
N MET A 116 -2.21 -4.78 13.77
CA MET A 116 -2.02 -6.06 13.08
C MET A 116 -3.14 -6.33 12.09
N SER A 117 -4.39 -6.08 12.49
CA SER A 117 -5.54 -6.26 11.60
C SER A 117 -5.45 -5.35 10.37
N VAL A 118 -5.18 -4.06 10.56
CA VAL A 118 -5.08 -3.09 9.46
C VAL A 118 -3.90 -3.40 8.52
N THR A 119 -2.77 -3.84 9.08
CA THR A 119 -1.53 -4.08 8.32
C THR A 119 -1.40 -5.49 7.76
N GLY A 120 -2.30 -6.40 8.17
CA GLY A 120 -2.34 -7.80 7.76
C GLY A 120 -1.23 -8.66 8.38
N HIS A 121 -0.71 -8.28 9.55
CA HIS A 121 0.28 -9.09 10.27
C HIS A 121 -0.40 -10.20 11.07
N ARG A 122 0.20 -11.40 11.05
CA ARG A 122 -0.31 -12.57 11.78
C ARG A 122 0.19 -12.65 13.23
N ASN A 123 1.24 -11.92 13.58
CA ASN A 123 1.86 -11.98 14.91
C ASN A 123 2.29 -10.57 15.37
N VAL A 124 1.99 -10.22 16.63
CA VAL A 124 2.41 -8.97 17.27
C VAL A 124 3.93 -8.81 17.23
N LYS A 125 4.68 -9.89 17.48
CA LYS A 125 6.15 -9.85 17.47
C LYS A 125 6.75 -9.46 16.11
N SER A 126 6.03 -9.74 15.02
CA SER A 126 6.45 -9.30 13.68
C SER A 126 6.24 -7.81 13.46
N LEU A 127 5.50 -7.13 14.34
CA LEU A 127 5.26 -5.69 14.34
C LEU A 127 6.35 -4.93 15.09
N ASP A 128 6.93 -5.53 16.14
CA ASP A 128 7.98 -4.92 16.96
C ASP A 128 9.19 -4.49 16.11
N SER A 129 9.61 -5.30 15.13
CA SER A 129 10.70 -4.94 14.20
C SER A 129 10.41 -3.70 13.33
N TYR A 130 9.15 -3.34 13.15
CA TYR A 130 8.76 -2.12 12.42
C TYR A 130 8.64 -0.90 13.34
N ILE A 131 8.28 -1.13 14.61
CA ILE A 131 8.03 -0.09 15.60
C ILE A 131 9.34 0.38 16.25
N GLU A 132 10.30 -0.52 16.44
CA GLU A 132 11.59 -0.28 17.11
C GLU A 132 12.72 0.14 16.14
N GLY A 133 12.48 0.15 14.83
CA GLY A 133 13.47 0.56 13.83
C GLY A 133 13.88 2.04 13.98
N PRO A 134 15.11 2.43 13.58
CA PRO A 134 15.60 3.79 13.73
C PRO A 134 14.65 4.75 13.02
N THR A 135 13.93 5.50 13.84
CA THR A 135 13.07 6.59 13.43
C THR A 135 13.94 7.71 12.89
N ASP A 136 14.29 7.62 11.61
CA ASP A 136 14.48 8.83 10.84
C ASP A 136 13.09 9.49 10.74
N GLN A 137 12.76 10.24 11.80
CA GLN A 137 11.49 10.94 12.05
C GLN A 137 11.06 11.76 10.80
N ASP A 138 12.02 12.15 9.95
CA ASP A 138 11.87 12.90 8.69
C ASP A 138 11.45 12.07 7.46
N GLN A 139 11.50 10.75 7.50
CA GLN A 139 11.25 9.91 6.31
C GLN A 139 9.78 9.53 6.13
N ILE A 140 9.00 9.59 7.21
CA ILE A 140 7.58 9.18 7.24
C ILE A 140 6.66 10.25 6.60
N CYS A 141 6.97 11.54 6.81
CA CYS A 141 6.23 12.63 6.17
C CYS A 141 6.52 12.72 4.67
N LYS A 142 7.79 12.50 4.27
CA LYS A 142 8.23 12.60 2.87
C LYS A 142 7.56 11.60 1.92
N ILE A 143 7.26 10.36 2.35
CA ILE A 143 6.57 9.39 1.48
C ILE A 143 5.15 9.86 1.17
N TRP A 144 4.42 10.33 2.19
CA TRP A 144 3.05 10.81 2.04
C TRP A 144 3.02 12.12 1.25
N ASP A 145 3.94 13.05 1.50
CA ASP A 145 4.09 14.27 0.72
C ASP A 145 4.41 13.98 -0.75
N VAL A 146 5.24 12.98 -1.03
CA VAL A 146 5.53 12.56 -2.41
C VAL A 146 4.33 11.90 -3.07
N PHE A 147 3.63 10.99 -2.38
CA PHE A 147 2.45 10.33 -2.94
C PHE A 147 1.37 11.36 -3.26
N ILE A 148 1.21 12.35 -2.39
CA ILE A 148 0.32 13.51 -2.56
C ILE A 148 0.76 14.39 -3.74
N ASN A 149 2.03 14.78 -3.80
CA ASN A 149 2.56 15.68 -4.84
C ASN A 149 2.65 15.02 -6.22
N GLN A 150 2.81 13.69 -6.29
CA GLN A 150 2.92 12.96 -7.55
C GLN A 150 1.55 12.57 -8.12
N THR A 151 0.53 12.36 -7.27
CA THR A 151 -0.87 12.28 -7.74
C THR A 151 -1.28 13.60 -8.41
N LEU A 152 -0.76 14.74 -7.91
CA LEU A 152 -0.93 16.05 -8.55
C LEU A 152 -0.14 16.17 -9.88
N GLN A 153 1.06 15.59 -9.99
CA GLN A 153 1.85 15.61 -11.23
C GLN A 153 1.29 14.70 -12.35
N ILE A 154 0.63 13.60 -12.01
CA ILE A 154 -0.07 12.75 -13.01
C ILE A 154 -1.29 13.48 -13.57
N ASN A 155 -1.90 14.39 -12.79
CA ASN A 155 -3.01 15.24 -13.21
C ASN A 155 -2.58 16.55 -13.91
N SER A 156 -1.27 16.84 -14.01
CA SER A 156 -0.73 18.09 -14.58
C SER A 156 0.16 17.89 -15.81
N LEU A 157 0.18 16.68 -16.40
CA LEU A 157 0.76 16.50 -17.73
C LEU A 157 -0.29 16.95 -18.77
N PRO A 158 0.04 17.91 -19.66
CA PRO A 158 -0.85 18.27 -20.75
C PRO A 158 -1.02 17.06 -21.69
N LEU A 159 -2.23 16.97 -22.26
CA LEU A 159 -2.66 15.96 -23.24
C LEU A 159 -1.65 15.74 -24.38
#